data_AF-F2NMZ7-F1
#
_entry.id   AF-F2NMZ7-F1
#
_cell.length_a   1.000
_cell.length_b   1.000
_cell.length_c   1.000
_cell.angle_alpha   90.00
_cell.angle_beta   90.00
_cell.angle_gamma   90.00
#
_symmetry.space_group_name_H-M   'P 1'
#
loop_
_entity.id
_entity.type
_entity.pdbx_description
1 polymer ?
#
loop_
_entity_poly.entity_id
_entity_poly.type
_entity_poly.pdbx_seq_one_letter_code
_entity_poly.pdbx_strand_id
1 'polypeptide(L)'
;MAPVSCEAEKEVIEREGPHPDSSTDASWRVYASLEVDGRALVLEWRPLQVPETQDAVVRLGGVGGVELAAFEAYWLTLRIRHSEPWGKPGLAWVPPLLVVGLERYTLTPRTAVMLAGALRDLLYEMGYGRDPETNRAF
;
A
#
# COMPACT_ATOMS: atom_id res chain seq x y z
N MET A 1 13.99 -36.04 -67.66
CA MET A 1 13.40 -34.69 -67.74
C MET A 1 13.28 -34.18 -66.30
N ALA A 2 14.04 -33.14 -65.93
CA ALA A 2 14.00 -32.47 -64.61
C ALA A 2 12.79 -31.49 -64.55
N PRO A 3 12.40 -30.84 -63.42
CA PRO A 3 13.25 -30.13 -62.42
C PRO A 3 12.96 -30.48 -60.93
N VAL A 4 13.93 -30.42 -60.02
CA VAL A 4 14.39 -29.30 -59.14
C VAL A 4 13.31 -28.67 -58.23
N SER A 5 13.49 -28.86 -56.91
CA SER A 5 13.23 -27.88 -55.83
C SER A 5 13.78 -28.51 -54.53
N CYS A 6 14.93 -28.08 -53.96
CA CYS A 6 15.11 -26.90 -53.10
C CYS A 6 13.99 -26.71 -52.08
N GLU A 7 14.33 -26.88 -50.78
CA GLU A 7 14.12 -25.95 -49.66
C GLU A 7 14.16 -26.75 -48.35
N ALA A 8 15.25 -26.66 -47.59
CA ALA A 8 15.53 -25.62 -46.59
C ALA A 8 15.18 -26.13 -45.19
N GLU A 9 16.23 -26.42 -44.45
CA GLU A 9 16.25 -26.64 -43.01
C GLU A 9 15.51 -25.50 -42.31
N LYS A 10 14.50 -25.85 -41.51
CA LYS A 10 14.03 -24.97 -40.44
C LYS A 10 14.03 -25.76 -39.14
N GLU A 11 15.19 -25.69 -38.51
CA GLU A 11 15.36 -25.73 -37.06
C GLU A 11 14.22 -24.91 -36.43
N VAL A 12 13.26 -25.62 -35.84
CA VAL A 12 12.28 -25.00 -34.96
C VAL A 12 13.05 -24.71 -33.68
N ILE A 13 13.66 -23.52 -33.64
CA ILE A 13 13.97 -22.85 -32.39
C ILE A 13 12.61 -22.70 -31.73
N GLU A 14 12.28 -23.62 -30.82
CA GLU A 14 11.25 -23.38 -29.82
C GLU A 14 11.66 -22.09 -29.14
N ARG A 15 11.02 -21.00 -29.58
CA ARG A 15 11.00 -19.76 -28.83
C ARG A 15 10.36 -20.17 -27.52
N GLU A 16 11.19 -20.39 -26.51
CA GLU A 16 10.79 -20.21 -25.12
C GLU A 16 10.08 -18.87 -25.10
N GLY A 17 8.74 -18.94 -25.14
CA GLY A 17 7.90 -17.79 -24.88
C GLY A 17 8.36 -17.22 -23.54
N PRO A 18 8.31 -15.90 -23.35
CA PRO A 18 8.75 -15.29 -22.10
C PRO A 18 8.10 -16.07 -20.95
N HIS A 19 8.96 -16.72 -20.17
CA HIS A 19 8.59 -17.36 -18.92
C HIS A 19 7.83 -16.29 -18.13
N PRO A 20 6.59 -16.53 -17.67
CA PRO A 20 5.91 -15.59 -16.80
C PRO A 20 6.52 -15.62 -15.39
N ASP A 21 7.84 -15.50 -15.28
CA ASP A 21 8.52 -14.91 -14.13
C ASP A 21 8.52 -13.38 -14.31
N SER A 22 7.33 -12.83 -14.55
CA SER A 22 7.04 -11.45 -14.20
C SER A 22 6.49 -11.52 -12.79
N SER A 23 7.39 -11.53 -11.80
CA SER A 23 7.09 -11.17 -10.42
C SER A 23 6.38 -9.81 -10.43
N THR A 24 5.05 -9.81 -10.46
CA THR A 24 4.25 -8.63 -10.14
C THR A 24 4.49 -8.39 -8.67
N ASP A 25 5.55 -7.63 -8.40
CA ASP A 25 6.12 -7.41 -7.08
C ASP A 25 5.07 -6.71 -6.20
N ALA A 26 4.22 -7.51 -5.56
CA ALA A 26 3.33 -7.14 -4.47
C ALA A 26 4.17 -6.95 -3.18
N SER A 27 5.39 -6.41 -3.32
CA SER A 27 6.25 -6.12 -2.19
C SER A 27 5.72 -4.86 -1.51
N TRP A 28 5.51 -4.99 -0.21
CA TRP A 28 5.27 -3.85 0.65
C TRP A 28 6.48 -2.90 0.59
N ARG A 29 6.22 -1.61 0.40
CA ARG A 29 7.22 -0.54 0.35
C ARG A 29 7.06 0.33 1.57
N VAL A 30 8.16 0.62 2.26
CA VAL A 30 8.15 1.57 3.38
C VAL A 30 7.90 2.98 2.82
N TYR A 31 6.83 3.62 3.31
CA TYR A 31 6.50 5.00 3.01
C TYR A 31 7.12 5.93 4.05
N ALA A 32 6.91 5.63 5.33
CA ALA A 32 7.38 6.44 6.44
C ALA A 32 7.70 5.57 7.66
N SER A 33 8.55 6.10 8.54
CA SER A 33 8.81 5.52 9.86
C SER A 33 8.76 6.64 10.89
N LEU A 34 7.90 6.49 11.89
CA LEU A 34 7.72 7.45 12.97
C LEU A 34 8.31 6.87 14.24
N GLU A 35 9.24 7.58 14.87
CA GLU A 35 9.75 7.18 16.18
C GLU A 35 8.77 7.60 17.28
N VAL A 36 8.34 6.63 18.09
CA VAL A 36 7.43 6.80 19.21
C VAL A 36 7.99 6.02 20.39
N ASP A 37 8.37 6.72 21.46
CA ASP A 37 8.96 6.13 22.67
C ASP A 37 10.13 5.15 22.36
N GLY A 38 11.02 5.54 21.43
CA GLY A 38 12.16 4.72 21.00
C GLY A 38 11.81 3.50 20.14
N ARG A 39 10.55 3.36 19.71
CA ARG A 39 10.08 2.30 18.79
C ARG A 39 9.63 2.89 17.47
N ALA A 40 9.87 2.17 16.38
CA ALA A 40 9.45 2.59 15.04
C ALA A 40 8.01 2.15 14.75
N LEU A 41 7.12 3.12 14.55
CA LEU A 41 5.83 2.93 13.89
C LEU A 41 6.02 3.07 12.39
N VAL A 42 6.07 1.94 11.70
CA VAL A 42 6.32 1.89 10.25
C VAL A 42 5.01 1.97 9.48
N LEU A 43 4.97 2.82 8.47
CA LEU A 43 3.90 2.92 7.48
C LEU A 43 4.41 2.36 6.16
N GLU A 44 3.77 1.31 5.68
CA GLU A 44 4.07 0.67 4.41
C GLU A 44 2.87 0.72 3.49
N TRP A 45 3.13 0.56 2.20
CA TRP A 45 2.09 0.50 1.18
C TRP A 45 2.43 -0.47 0.07
N ARG A 46 1.43 -0.87 -0.70
CA ARG A 46 1.63 -1.59 -1.95
C ARG A 46 0.77 -0.98 -3.06
N PRO A 47 1.25 -0.93 -4.30
CA PRO A 47 0.45 -0.45 -5.42
C PRO A 47 -0.83 -1.29 -5.59
N LEU A 48 -1.96 -0.63 -5.84
CA LEU A 48 -3.19 -1.30 -6.28
C LEU A 48 -2.90 -2.04 -7.59
N GLN A 49 -2.95 -3.37 -7.56
CA GLN A 49 -2.83 -4.18 -8.77
C GLN A 49 -4.13 -4.19 -9.57
N VAL A 50 -5.28 -3.90 -8.93
CA VAL A 50 -6.58 -3.76 -9.57
C VAL A 50 -7.27 -2.48 -9.03
N PRO A 51 -7.60 -1.49 -9.88
CA PRO A 51 -8.24 -0.24 -9.44
C PRO A 51 -9.63 -0.40 -8.82
N GLU A 52 -10.30 -1.52 -9.09
CA GLU A 52 -11.70 -1.79 -8.69
C GLU A 52 -11.82 -2.54 -7.36
N THR A 53 -10.74 -3.10 -6.82
CA THR A 53 -10.77 -3.86 -5.58
C THR A 53 -10.54 -2.96 -4.36
N GLN A 54 -11.29 -3.21 -3.28
CA GLN A 54 -11.07 -2.61 -1.96
C GLN A 54 -9.83 -3.22 -1.27
N ASP A 55 -8.79 -3.52 -2.03
CA ASP A 55 -7.63 -4.23 -1.49
C ASP A 55 -6.92 -3.38 -0.44
N ALA A 56 -6.36 -4.07 0.54
CA ALA A 56 -5.48 -3.40 1.49
C ALA A 56 -4.30 -2.80 0.75
N VAL A 57 -4.09 -1.51 0.93
CA VAL A 57 -3.04 -0.73 0.27
C VAL A 57 -2.05 -0.14 1.24
N VAL A 58 -2.40 -0.07 2.52
CA VAL A 58 -1.58 0.47 3.58
C VAL A 58 -1.39 -0.59 4.66
N ARG A 59 -0.18 -0.71 5.21
CA ARG A 59 0.11 -1.52 6.39
C ARG A 59 0.76 -0.64 7.44
N LEU A 60 0.20 -0.66 8.64
CA LEU A 60 0.67 0.14 9.77
C LEU A 60 1.27 -0.79 10.81
N GLY A 61 2.49 -0.49 11.28
CA GLY A 61 3.23 -1.31 12.26
C GLY A 61 4.22 -2.32 11.66
N GLY A 62 4.53 -2.22 10.37
CA GLY A 62 5.51 -3.11 9.72
C GLY A 62 4.95 -4.49 9.35
N VAL A 63 5.83 -5.48 9.17
CA VAL A 63 5.50 -6.85 8.72
C VAL A 63 4.46 -7.56 9.58
N GLY A 64 4.43 -7.31 10.90
CA GLY A 64 3.43 -7.84 11.84
C GLY A 64 2.27 -6.87 12.14
N GLY A 65 2.16 -5.82 11.34
CA GLY A 65 1.21 -4.73 11.52
C GLY A 65 -0.21 -5.05 11.08
N VAL A 66 -1.02 -4.00 10.97
CA VAL A 66 -2.41 -4.09 10.52
C VAL A 66 -2.54 -3.53 9.13
N GLU A 67 -3.18 -4.30 8.26
CA GLU A 67 -3.52 -3.92 6.90
C GLU A 67 -4.81 -3.08 6.85
N LEU A 68 -4.77 -2.06 6.01
CA LEU A 68 -5.82 -1.07 5.83
C LEU A 68 -6.12 -0.92 4.34
N ALA A 69 -7.41 -1.04 4.01
CA ALA A 69 -7.91 -0.51 2.76
C ALA A 69 -7.80 1.02 2.76
N ALA A 70 -7.78 1.62 1.58
CA ALA A 70 -7.61 3.06 1.44
C ALA A 70 -8.67 3.86 2.22
N PHE A 71 -9.92 3.38 2.23
CA PHE A 71 -11.00 4.00 3.00
C PHE A 71 -10.77 3.93 4.52
N GLU A 72 -10.19 2.85 5.02
CA GLU A 72 -9.88 2.69 6.45
C GLU A 72 -8.74 3.61 6.87
N ALA A 73 -7.69 3.71 6.04
CA ALA A 73 -6.61 4.65 6.24
C ALA A 73 -7.10 6.11 6.21
N TYR A 74 -8.05 6.43 5.33
CA TYR A 74 -8.72 7.74 5.30
C TYR A 74 -9.49 8.02 6.61
N TRP A 75 -10.31 7.07 7.06
CA TRP A 75 -11.05 7.22 8.32
C TRP A 75 -10.12 7.37 9.51
N LEU A 76 -9.07 6.56 9.61
CA LEU A 76 -8.05 6.72 10.65
C LEU A 76 -7.43 8.12 10.62
N THR A 77 -7.09 8.63 9.44
CA THR A 77 -6.53 9.98 9.26
C THR A 77 -7.47 11.06 9.81
N LEU A 78 -8.77 11.00 9.47
CA LEU A 78 -9.77 11.93 10.00
C LEU A 78 -9.87 11.84 11.52
N ARG A 79 -9.95 10.62 12.07
CA ARG A 79 -10.16 10.39 13.50
C ARG A 79 -8.97 10.83 14.35
N ILE A 80 -7.75 10.69 13.82
CA ILE A 80 -6.56 11.27 14.45
C ILE A 80 -6.63 12.80 14.45
N ARG A 81 -6.99 13.43 13.33
CA ARG A 81 -7.10 14.90 13.23
C ARG A 81 -8.14 15.50 14.19
N HIS A 82 -9.25 14.80 14.39
CA HIS A 82 -10.33 15.23 15.29
C HIS A 82 -10.16 14.75 16.73
N SER A 83 -9.11 13.96 17.04
CA SER A 83 -8.94 13.31 18.34
C SER A 83 -10.17 12.50 18.77
N GLU A 84 -10.81 11.83 17.82
CA GLU A 84 -11.99 10.99 18.06
C GLU A 84 -11.61 9.52 18.05
N PRO A 85 -12.17 8.69 18.94
CA PRO A 85 -11.86 7.28 18.98
C PRO A 85 -12.37 6.56 17.73
N TRP A 86 -11.60 5.59 17.25
CA TRP A 86 -11.96 4.75 16.12
C TRP A 86 -11.18 3.43 16.18
N GLY A 87 -11.74 2.35 15.65
CA GLY A 87 -11.00 1.10 15.57
C GLY A 87 -11.69 0.05 14.71
N LYS A 88 -10.91 -1.00 14.44
CA LYS A 88 -11.27 -2.25 13.78
C LYS A 88 -10.54 -3.39 14.51
N PRO A 89 -10.83 -4.67 14.22
CA PRO A 89 -10.03 -5.77 14.77
C PRO A 89 -8.54 -5.56 14.51
N GLY A 90 -7.75 -5.59 15.58
CA GLY A 90 -6.30 -5.39 15.53
C GLY A 90 -5.82 -3.94 15.52
N LEU A 91 -6.65 -2.94 15.24
CA LEU A 91 -6.23 -1.53 15.21
C LEU A 91 -7.21 -0.64 15.98
N ALA A 92 -6.74 0.10 16.96
CA ALA A 92 -7.57 1.05 17.69
C ALA A 92 -6.83 2.36 17.95
N TRP A 93 -7.47 3.47 17.62
CA TRP A 93 -7.10 4.81 18.02
C TRP A 93 -8.01 5.25 19.17
N VAL A 94 -7.42 5.44 20.34
CA VAL A 94 -8.08 5.94 21.56
C VAL A 94 -7.16 7.02 22.12
N PRO A 95 -7.27 8.29 21.66
CA PRO A 95 -6.27 9.31 21.93
C PRO A 95 -5.87 9.39 23.41
N PRO A 96 -4.56 9.44 23.74
CA PRO A 96 -3.41 9.52 22.83
C PRO A 96 -2.88 8.15 22.35
N LEU A 97 -3.55 7.04 22.68
CA LEU A 97 -3.07 5.68 22.45
C LEU A 97 -3.45 5.16 21.06
N LEU A 98 -2.46 4.65 20.34
CA LEU A 98 -2.65 3.88 19.11
C LEU A 98 -2.24 2.42 19.35
N VAL A 99 -3.18 1.51 19.22
CA VAL A 99 -2.98 0.06 19.32
C VAL A 99 -2.89 -0.51 17.91
N VAL A 100 -1.82 -1.24 17.61
CA VAL A 100 -1.56 -1.87 16.31
C VAL A 100 -1.13 -3.32 16.53
N GLY A 101 -2.04 -4.26 16.26
CA GLY A 101 -1.88 -5.66 16.64
C GLY A 101 -1.72 -5.79 18.15
N LEU A 102 -0.56 -6.30 18.56
CA LEU A 102 -0.17 -6.43 19.98
C LEU A 102 0.59 -5.20 20.50
N GLU A 103 1.03 -4.32 19.60
CA GLU A 103 1.82 -3.15 19.93
C GLU A 103 0.94 -1.98 20.35
N ARG A 104 1.48 -1.15 21.24
CA ARG A 104 0.83 0.05 21.76
C ARG A 104 1.79 1.23 21.66
N TYR A 105 1.35 2.30 21.02
CA TYR A 105 2.11 3.52 20.78
C TYR A 105 1.39 4.70 21.44
N THR A 106 2.07 5.42 22.34
CA THR A 106 1.51 6.64 22.93
C THR A 106 1.90 7.82 22.05
N LEU A 107 0.96 8.34 21.26
CA LEU A 107 1.24 9.42 20.33
C LEU A 107 1.17 10.77 21.04
N THR A 108 2.30 11.48 21.08
CA THR A 108 2.32 12.92 21.35
C THR A 108 1.46 13.68 20.31
N PRO A 109 1.02 14.92 20.60
CA PRO A 109 0.32 15.75 19.61
C PRO A 109 1.10 15.89 18.30
N ARG A 110 2.44 16.02 18.39
CA ARG A 110 3.31 16.12 17.22
C ARG A 110 3.32 14.82 16.41
N THR A 111 3.53 13.67 17.06
CA THR A 111 3.57 12.37 16.36
C THR A 111 2.21 11.99 15.78
N ALA A 112 1.11 12.35 16.44
CA ALA A 112 -0.24 12.19 15.90
C ALA A 112 -0.44 13.00 14.61
N VAL A 113 -0.03 14.28 14.60
CA VAL A 113 -0.07 15.13 13.39
C VAL A 113 0.82 14.56 12.29
N MET A 114 2.03 14.08 12.61
CA MET A 114 2.92 13.47 11.62
C MET A 114 2.32 12.19 11.03
N LEU A 115 1.70 11.33 11.83
CA LEU A 115 1.01 10.13 11.35
C LEU A 115 -0.15 10.48 10.43
N ALA A 116 -1.02 11.41 10.83
CA ALA A 116 -2.13 11.87 10.00
C ALA A 116 -1.67 12.59 8.72
N GLY A 117 -0.51 13.25 8.76
CA GLY A 117 0.14 13.83 7.57
C GLY A 117 0.60 12.75 6.61
N ALA A 118 1.41 11.79 7.10
CA ALA A 118 1.95 10.70 6.31
C ALA A 118 0.85 9.84 5.67
N LEU A 119 -0.23 9.52 6.40
CA LEU A 119 -1.37 8.79 5.85
C LEU A 119 -2.08 9.57 4.75
N ARG A 120 -2.33 10.88 4.94
CA ARG A 120 -2.95 11.72 3.91
C ARG A 120 -2.09 11.76 2.65
N ASP A 121 -0.79 12.02 2.82
CA ASP A 121 0.13 12.21 1.69
C ASP A 121 0.24 10.91 0.88
N LEU A 122 0.34 9.76 1.57
CA LEU A 122 0.27 8.44 0.95
C LEU A 122 -1.03 8.21 0.18
N LEU A 123 -2.19 8.51 0.78
CA LEU A 123 -3.49 8.37 0.10
C LEU A 123 -3.57 9.23 -1.16
N TYR A 124 -3.04 10.45 -1.10
CA TYR A 124 -2.99 11.37 -2.24
C TYR A 124 -2.07 10.88 -3.37
N GLU A 125 -0.92 10.29 -3.03
CA GLU A 125 0.01 9.67 -3.97
C GLU A 125 -0.60 8.44 -4.66
N MET A 126 -1.39 7.67 -3.92
CA MET A 126 -2.13 6.53 -4.47
C MET A 126 -3.36 6.94 -5.31
N GLY A 127 -3.64 8.24 -5.45
CA GLY A 127 -4.80 8.75 -6.18
C GLY A 127 -6.13 8.55 -5.45
N TYR A 128 -6.12 8.11 -4.19
CA TYR A 128 -7.32 7.93 -3.40
C TYR A 128 -7.90 9.30 -3.00
N GLY A 129 -9.19 9.51 -3.26
CA GLY A 129 -9.85 10.80 -3.02
C GLY A 129 -9.54 11.85 -4.09
N ARG A 130 -9.03 11.45 -5.26
CA ARG A 130 -9.05 12.30 -6.45
C ARG A 130 -10.28 11.99 -7.28
N ASP A 131 -10.96 13.03 -7.73
CA ASP A 131 -11.94 12.93 -8.81
C ASP A 131 -11.18 12.55 -10.11
N PRO A 132 -11.50 11.41 -10.76
CA PRO A 132 -10.82 10.96 -11.97
C PRO A 132 -10.96 11.92 -13.16
N GLU A 133 -11.97 12.81 -13.17
CA GLU A 133 -12.19 13.78 -14.25
C GLU A 133 -11.46 15.11 -14.02
N THR A 134 -11.31 15.53 -12.76
CA THR A 134 -10.76 16.86 -12.44
C THR A 134 -9.38 16.84 -11.76
N ASN A 135 -8.87 15.67 -11.37
CA ASN A 135 -7.61 15.49 -10.64
C ASN A 135 -7.51 16.40 -9.39
N ARG A 136 -8.66 16.79 -8.82
CA ARG A 136 -8.74 17.57 -7.58
C ARG A 136 -8.93 16.62 -6.40
N ALA A 137 -8.20 16.90 -5.31
CA ALA A 137 -8.44 16.26 -4.03
C ALA A 137 -9.71 16.84 -3.40
N PHE A 138 -10.53 15.98 -2.79
CA PHE A 138 -11.64 16.38 -1.92
C PHE A 138 -11.14 16.96 -0.58
#